data_AF-A0A6G2DWH3-F1
#
_entry.id   AF-A0A6G2DWH3-F1
#
_cell.length_a   1.000
_cell.length_b   1.000
_cell.length_c   1.000
_cell.angle_alpha   90.00
_cell.angle_beta   90.00
_cell.angle_gamma   90.00
#
_symmetry.space_group_name_H-M   'P 1'
#
loop_
_entity.id
_entity.type
_entity.pdbx_description
1 polymer ?
#
loop_
_entity_poly.entity_id
_entity_poly.type
_entity_poly.pdbx_seq_one_letter_code
_entity_poly.pdbx_strand_id
1 'polypeptide(L)'
;VRDIICIDGDKIELDNLTRQILYTPGDIEKNLFKVSALESRIKDFFPSSQFQGIKSYITSYDDCVNYIPHNSDLIIQTADYPIGKLDDWINKVSLKYNIPVIFSHFGSVGPFLIPSETGCLRCLDQFLDT
;
A
#
# COMPACT_ATOMS: atom_id res chain seq x y z
N VAL A 1 7.04 -13.98 -1.03
CA VAL A 1 6.74 -13.05 -2.14
C VAL A 1 8.05 -12.73 -2.84
N ARG A 2 8.10 -12.71 -4.18
CA ARG A 2 9.31 -12.36 -4.95
C ARG A 2 9.17 -11.01 -5.64
N ASP A 3 7.97 -10.72 -6.14
CA ASP A 3 7.63 -9.48 -6.85
C ASP A 3 6.82 -8.57 -5.92
N ILE A 4 7.29 -7.34 -5.73
CA ILE A 4 6.69 -6.34 -4.82
C ILE A 4 6.64 -5.01 -5.55
N ILE A 5 5.47 -4.39 -5.58
CA ILE A 5 5.28 -3.02 -6.05
C ILE A 5 4.87 -2.18 -4.85
N CYS A 6 5.61 -1.10 -4.59
CA CYS A 6 5.33 -0.17 -3.51
C CYS A 6 5.08 1.22 -4.10
N ILE A 7 3.94 1.81 -3.75
CA ILE A 7 3.54 3.14 -4.22
C ILE A 7 3.56 4.07 -3.00
N ASP A 8 4.54 4.99 -2.98
CA ASP A 8 4.66 5.99 -1.92
C ASP A 8 5.42 7.20 -2.48
N GLY A 9 4.81 8.39 -2.34
CA GLY A 9 5.34 9.65 -2.84
C GLY A 9 6.25 10.39 -1.85
N ASP A 10 6.34 9.93 -0.61
CA ASP A 10 7.01 10.65 0.46
C ASP A 10 8.53 10.51 0.43
N LYS A 11 9.16 11.55 0.96
CA LYS A 11 10.54 11.49 1.44
C LYS A 11 10.58 10.94 2.85
N ILE A 12 11.77 10.47 3.23
CA ILE A 12 12.01 9.97 4.58
C ILE A 12 12.22 11.16 5.50
N GLU A 13 11.47 11.18 6.60
CA GLU A 13 11.54 12.22 7.64
C GLU A 13 12.00 11.63 8.98
N LEU A 14 12.45 12.48 9.90
CA LEU A 14 13.02 12.06 11.19
C LEU A 14 12.01 11.27 12.05
N ASP A 15 10.75 11.68 12.04
CA ASP A 15 9.67 11.03 12.79
C ASP A 15 9.43 9.58 12.31
N ASN A 16 9.74 9.29 11.04
CA ASN A 16 9.57 7.98 10.43
C ASN A 16 10.47 6.94 11.11
N LEU A 17 11.68 7.33 11.56
CA LEU A 17 12.68 6.41 12.11
C LEU A 17 12.23 5.69 13.39
N THR A 18 11.23 6.22 14.10
CA THR A 18 10.69 5.59 15.32
C THR A 18 9.75 4.42 15.04
N ARG A 19 9.17 4.34 13.83
CA ARG A 19 8.12 3.37 13.48
C ARG A 19 8.37 2.62 12.17
N GLN A 20 9.23 3.13 11.30
CA GLN A 20 9.57 2.56 9.99
C GLN A 20 11.02 2.07 10.02
N ILE A 21 11.22 0.89 10.61
CA ILE A 21 12.54 0.32 10.95
C ILE A 21 13.49 0.09 9.78
N LEU A 22 12.98 0.15 8.55
CA LEU A 22 13.80 -0.01 7.37
C LEU A 22 14.58 1.26 7.03
N TYR A 23 14.21 2.44 7.53
CA TYR A 23 14.93 3.69 7.20
C TYR A 23 16.05 4.01 8.18
N THR A 24 17.03 4.76 7.72
CA THR A 24 18.20 5.18 8.51
C THR A 24 18.39 6.70 8.46
N PRO A 25 19.10 7.30 9.45
CA PRO A 25 19.48 8.71 9.39
C PRO A 25 20.23 9.08 8.10
N GLY A 26 21.08 8.18 7.59
CA GLY A 26 21.80 8.39 6.33
C GLY A 26 20.90 8.45 5.10
N ASP A 27 19.70 7.87 5.13
CA ASP A 27 18.72 8.00 4.05
C ASP A 27 18.11 9.42 4.02
N ILE A 28 17.96 10.06 5.20
CA ILE A 28 17.49 11.45 5.35
C ILE A 28 18.55 12.41 4.83
N GLU A 29 19.82 12.22 5.19
CA GLU A 29 20.94 13.06 4.70
C GLU A 29 21.04 13.05 3.17
N LYS A 30 20.73 11.90 2.55
CA LYS A 30 20.67 11.72 1.09
C LYS A 30 19.36 12.21 0.46
N ASN A 31 18.42 12.73 1.25
CA ASN A 31 17.14 13.27 0.80
C ASN A 31 16.33 12.26 -0.03
N LEU A 32 16.37 10.98 0.36
CA LEU A 32 15.77 9.89 -0.40
C LEU A 32 14.24 9.84 -0.24
N PHE A 33 13.58 9.42 -1.32
CA PHE A 33 12.20 8.94 -1.25
C PHE A 33 12.15 7.59 -0.54
N LYS A 34 11.10 7.35 0.23
CA LYS A 34 10.83 6.10 0.95
C LYS A 34 11.03 4.88 0.05
N VAL A 35 10.36 4.87 -1.09
CA VAL A 35 10.46 3.76 -2.06
C VAL A 35 11.87 3.55 -2.62
N SER A 36 12.70 4.60 -2.72
CA SER A 36 14.08 4.45 -3.23
C SER A 36 14.98 3.77 -2.20
N ALA A 37 14.83 4.14 -0.92
CA ALA A 37 15.59 3.52 0.16
C ALA A 37 15.15 2.06 0.36
N LEU A 38 13.85 1.78 0.27
CA LEU A 38 13.33 0.40 0.32
C LEU A 38 13.87 -0.45 -0.82
N GLU A 39 13.92 0.06 -2.04
CA GLU A 39 14.43 -0.66 -3.20
C GLU A 39 15.88 -1.10 -3.00
N SER A 40 16.76 -0.18 -2.59
CA SER A 40 18.16 -0.51 -2.26
C SER A 40 18.23 -1.56 -1.14
N ARG A 41 17.47 -1.35 -0.07
CA ARG A 41 17.53 -2.21 1.13
C ARG A 41 17.06 -3.63 0.87
N ILE A 42 15.96 -3.76 0.14
CA ILE A 42 15.39 -5.06 -0.24
C ILE A 42 16.31 -5.76 -1.24
N LYS A 43 16.92 -5.03 -2.17
CA LYS A 43 17.89 -5.59 -3.11
C LYS A 43 19.12 -6.13 -2.40
N ASP A 44 19.64 -5.41 -1.41
CA ASP A 44 20.79 -5.84 -0.61
C ASP A 44 20.42 -7.06 0.27
N PHE A 45 19.23 -7.06 0.86
CA PHE A 45 18.76 -8.13 1.73
C PHE A 45 18.41 -9.42 0.98
N PHE A 46 17.70 -9.31 -0.15
CA PHE A 46 17.29 -10.44 -0.98
C PHE A 46 17.46 -10.11 -2.48
N PRO A 47 18.67 -10.32 -3.04
CA PRO A 47 19.01 -9.90 -4.40
C PRO A 47 18.13 -10.48 -5.52
N SER A 48 17.50 -11.63 -5.29
CA SER A 48 16.61 -12.28 -6.25
C SER A 48 15.18 -11.75 -6.23
N SER A 49 14.86 -10.81 -5.34
CA SER A 49 13.58 -10.08 -5.38
C SER A 49 13.48 -9.16 -6.60
N GLN A 50 12.25 -8.90 -7.01
CA GLN A 50 11.88 -7.84 -7.93
C GLN A 50 11.06 -6.82 -7.14
N PHE A 51 11.73 -5.78 -6.66
CA PHE A 51 11.07 -4.67 -6.00
C PHE A 51 10.96 -3.49 -6.98
N GLN A 52 9.77 -2.93 -7.13
CA GLN A 52 9.54 -1.72 -7.90
C GLN A 52 8.97 -0.63 -6.99
N GLY A 53 9.73 0.45 -6.82
CA GLY A 53 9.29 1.65 -6.11
C GLY A 53 8.66 2.68 -7.06
N ILE A 54 7.38 2.99 -6.88
CA ILE A 54 6.67 4.03 -7.63
C ILE A 54 6.58 5.29 -6.74
N LYS A 55 7.30 6.35 -7.13
CA LYS A 55 7.37 7.64 -6.43
C LYS A 55 6.14 8.49 -6.75
N SER A 56 4.97 8.11 -6.26
CA SER A 56 3.72 8.79 -6.57
C SER A 56 2.71 8.66 -5.44
N TYR A 57 1.80 9.62 -5.38
CA TYR A 57 0.63 9.56 -4.50
C TYR A 57 -0.57 9.00 -5.26
N ILE A 58 -1.42 8.26 -4.55
CA ILE A 58 -2.76 7.92 -5.03
C ILE A 58 -3.71 9.05 -4.63
N THR A 59 -4.10 9.89 -5.59
CA THR A 59 -4.98 11.05 -5.36
C THR A 59 -6.36 10.90 -5.99
N SER A 60 -6.55 9.82 -6.74
CA SER A 60 -7.78 9.51 -7.45
C SER A 60 -7.93 8.00 -7.65
N TYR A 61 -9.14 7.57 -8.02
CA TYR A 61 -9.38 6.19 -8.45
C TYR A 61 -8.57 5.83 -9.71
N ASP A 62 -8.36 6.79 -10.62
CA ASP A 62 -7.61 6.55 -11.85
C ASP A 62 -6.14 6.28 -11.55
N ASP A 63 -5.56 6.92 -10.52
CA ASP A 63 -4.21 6.59 -10.04
C ASP A 63 -4.13 5.12 -9.59
N CYS A 64 -5.12 4.62 -8.84
CA CYS A 64 -5.16 3.21 -8.46
C CYS A 64 -5.15 2.30 -9.68
N VAL A 65 -5.99 2.61 -10.69
CA VAL A 65 -6.08 1.82 -11.92
C VAL A 65 -4.77 1.85 -12.71
N ASN A 66 -4.07 2.98 -12.72
CA ASN A 66 -2.83 3.16 -13.46
C ASN A 66 -1.63 2.48 -12.79
N TYR A 67 -1.52 2.55 -11.47
CA TYR A 67 -0.33 2.08 -10.74
C TYR A 67 -0.44 0.66 -10.20
N ILE A 68 -1.65 0.10 -10.03
CA ILE A 68 -1.86 -1.25 -9.51
C ILE A 68 -2.05 -2.23 -10.69
N PRO A 69 -1.12 -3.18 -10.91
CA PRO A 69 -1.31 -4.17 -11.97
C PRO A 69 -2.53 -5.04 -11.72
N HIS A 70 -3.32 -5.25 -12.78
CA HIS A 70 -4.57 -6.01 -12.69
C HIS A 70 -4.36 -7.51 -12.44
N ASN A 71 -3.14 -8.01 -12.59
CA ASN A 71 -2.74 -9.37 -12.30
C ASN A 71 -2.05 -9.53 -10.92
N SER A 72 -2.17 -8.52 -10.04
CA SER A 72 -1.65 -8.62 -8.67
C SER A 72 -2.37 -9.71 -7.89
N ASP A 73 -1.63 -10.53 -7.14
CA ASP A 73 -2.21 -11.58 -6.29
C ASP A 73 -2.86 -11.03 -5.00
N LEU A 74 -2.38 -9.87 -4.52
CA LEU A 74 -2.82 -9.24 -3.28
C LEU A 74 -2.47 -7.75 -3.26
N ILE A 75 -3.37 -6.92 -2.75
CA ILE A 75 -3.08 -5.53 -2.36
C ILE A 75 -2.99 -5.48 -0.83
N ILE A 76 -1.95 -4.83 -0.32
CA ILE A 76 -1.80 -4.50 1.09
C ILE A 76 -2.03 -2.99 1.22
N GLN A 77 -3.20 -2.60 1.74
CA GLN A 77 -3.54 -1.18 1.89
C GLN A 77 -3.21 -0.69 3.30
N THR A 78 -2.19 0.17 3.40
CA THR A 78 -1.71 0.77 4.65
C THR A 78 -1.58 2.30 4.59
N ALA A 79 -1.96 2.92 3.46
CA ALA A 79 -1.92 4.36 3.29
C ALA A 79 -3.23 4.98 3.80
N ASP A 80 -3.11 6.04 4.59
CA ASP A 80 -4.21 6.64 5.37
C ASP A 80 -4.80 7.91 4.72
N TYR A 81 -4.13 8.50 3.72
CA TYR A 81 -4.57 9.71 3.03
C TYR A 81 -4.74 9.51 1.52
N PRO A 82 -5.82 10.01 0.89
CA PRO A 82 -6.95 10.73 1.48
C PRO A 82 -7.89 9.83 2.30
N ILE A 83 -8.14 10.22 3.57
CA ILE A 83 -8.88 9.43 4.57
C ILE A 83 -10.22 8.95 4.01
N GLY A 84 -10.47 7.64 4.09
CA GLY A 84 -11.68 6.95 3.65
C GLY A 84 -11.86 6.85 2.13
N LYS A 85 -11.49 7.89 1.37
CA LYS A 85 -11.57 7.88 -0.10
C LYS A 85 -10.63 6.87 -0.71
N LEU A 86 -9.40 6.81 -0.20
CA LEU A 86 -8.39 5.89 -0.68
C LEU A 86 -8.83 4.43 -0.47
N ASP A 87 -9.38 4.11 0.70
CA ASP A 87 -9.93 2.79 0.99
C ASP A 87 -11.12 2.44 0.07
N ASP A 88 -12.05 3.38 -0.20
CA ASP A 88 -13.14 3.16 -1.17
C ASP A 88 -12.61 2.93 -2.60
N TRP A 89 -11.55 3.65 -3.02
CA TRP A 89 -10.95 3.44 -4.34
C TRP A 89 -10.29 2.06 -4.45
N ILE A 90 -9.51 1.64 -3.44
CA ILE A 90 -8.91 0.30 -3.42
C ILE A 90 -9.98 -0.78 -3.37
N ASN A 91 -11.03 -0.60 -2.57
CA ASN A 91 -12.18 -1.50 -2.53
C ASN A 91 -12.84 -1.64 -3.93
N LYS A 92 -13.00 -0.53 -4.67
CA LYS A 92 -13.51 -0.57 -6.05
C LYS A 92 -12.56 -1.29 -7.01
N VAL A 93 -11.25 -1.06 -6.90
CA VAL A 93 -10.24 -1.77 -7.71
C VAL A 93 -10.29 -3.27 -7.45
N SER A 94 -10.33 -3.66 -6.18
CA SER A 94 -10.45 -5.04 -5.74
C SER A 94 -11.65 -5.76 -6.37
N LEU A 95 -12.84 -5.19 -6.21
CA LEU A 95 -14.07 -5.77 -6.74
C LEU A 95 -14.10 -5.79 -8.27
N LYS A 96 -13.56 -4.74 -8.92
CA LYS A 96 -13.56 -4.63 -10.39
C LYS A 96 -12.61 -5.63 -11.05
N TYR A 97 -11.41 -5.82 -10.48
CA TYR A 97 -10.36 -6.65 -11.09
C TYR A 97 -10.17 -8.00 -10.40
N ASN A 98 -11.04 -8.32 -9.43
CA ASN A 98 -11.00 -9.58 -8.68
C ASN A 98 -9.67 -9.80 -7.94
N ILE A 99 -9.15 -8.76 -7.29
CA ILE A 99 -7.88 -8.78 -6.55
C ILE A 99 -8.15 -8.75 -5.05
N PRO A 100 -7.69 -9.72 -4.24
CA PRO A 100 -7.80 -9.68 -2.79
C PRO A 100 -7.10 -8.44 -2.17
N VAL A 101 -7.66 -7.91 -1.09
CA VAL A 101 -7.09 -6.76 -0.37
C VAL A 101 -7.16 -6.96 1.13
N ILE A 102 -6.04 -6.77 1.82
CA ILE A 102 -6.02 -6.61 3.27
C ILE A 102 -5.79 -5.14 3.64
N PHE A 103 -6.69 -4.59 4.44
CA PHE A 103 -6.55 -3.24 4.99
C PHE A 103 -5.85 -3.32 6.36
N SER A 104 -4.90 -2.43 6.61
CA SER A 104 -4.27 -2.33 7.93
C SER A 104 -3.91 -0.89 8.27
N HIS A 105 -4.56 -0.36 9.31
CA HIS A 105 -4.47 1.04 9.71
C HIS A 105 -4.42 1.13 11.23
N PHE A 106 -3.57 1.99 11.79
CA PHE A 106 -3.56 2.34 13.23
C PHE A 106 -3.67 1.14 14.22
N GLY A 107 -2.97 0.04 13.94
CA GLY A 107 -2.98 -1.16 14.80
C GLY A 107 -4.18 -2.10 14.59
N SER A 108 -5.07 -1.79 13.65
CA SER A 108 -6.08 -2.72 13.15
C SER A 108 -5.56 -3.49 11.93
N VAL A 109 -6.07 -4.71 11.79
CA VAL A 109 -5.90 -5.53 10.60
C VAL A 109 -7.28 -6.02 10.20
N GLY A 110 -7.65 -5.73 8.95
CA GLY A 110 -8.91 -6.11 8.37
C GLY A 110 -9.74 -4.91 7.90
N PRO A 111 -10.77 -5.18 7.07
CA PRO A 111 -11.17 -6.51 6.63
C PRO A 111 -10.15 -7.13 5.64
N PHE A 112 -10.13 -8.46 5.54
CA PHE A 112 -9.50 -9.14 4.42
C PHE A 112 -10.58 -9.41 3.37
N LEU A 113 -10.61 -8.55 2.35
CA LEU A 113 -11.56 -8.60 1.25
C LEU A 113 -11.03 -9.60 0.21
N ILE A 114 -11.79 -10.67 -0.01
CA ILE A 114 -11.61 -11.62 -1.11
C ILE A 114 -12.89 -11.51 -1.96
N PRO A 115 -12.80 -10.99 -3.20
CA PRO A 115 -13.99 -10.77 -4.02
C PRO A 115 -14.81 -12.06 -4.19
N SER A 116 -16.13 -11.95 -4.05
CA SER A 116 -17.09 -13.07 -4.09
C SER A 116 -17.02 -14.07 -2.93
N GLU A 117 -16.11 -13.91 -1.97
CA GLU A 117 -15.95 -14.82 -0.82
C GLU A 117 -16.18 -14.14 0.54
N THR A 118 -15.67 -12.91 0.74
CA THR A 118 -15.81 -12.18 2.01
C THR A 118 -16.50 -10.82 1.83
N GLY A 119 -16.92 -10.21 2.94
CA GLY A 119 -17.54 -8.88 2.95
C GLY A 119 -16.55 -7.79 2.54
N CYS A 120 -16.97 -6.90 1.65
CA CYS A 120 -16.21 -5.71 1.26
C CYS A 120 -16.42 -4.55 2.26
N LEU A 121 -15.72 -3.43 2.10
CA LEU A 121 -15.89 -2.27 3.00
C LEU A 121 -17.33 -1.75 3.01
N ARG A 122 -18.01 -1.77 1.85
CA ARG A 122 -19.43 -1.37 1.78
C ARG A 122 -20.38 -2.33 2.49
N CYS A 123 -20.02 -3.62 2.56
CA CYS A 123 -20.78 -4.60 3.35
C CYS A 123 -20.62 -4.32 4.85
N LEU A 124 -19.42 -3.91 5.27
CA LEU A 124 -19.16 -3.50 6.65
C LEU A 124 -19.92 -2.21 7.00
N ASP A 125 -19.86 -1.19 6.14
CA ASP A 125 -20.60 0.06 6.33
C ASP A 125 -22.11 -0.21 6.52
N GLN A 126 -22.70 -1.03 5.63
CA GLN A 126 -24.10 -1.44 5.73
C GLN A 126 -24.43 -2.19 7.02
N PHE A 127 -23.50 -2.99 7.54
CA PHE A 127 -23.68 -3.72 8.80
C PHE A 127 -23.54 -2.82 10.03
N LEU A 128 -22.75 -1.75 9.96
CA LEU A 128 -22.58 -0.79 11.05
C LEU A 128 -23.73 0.22 11.12
N ASP A 129 -24.38 0.49 9.99
CA ASP A 129 -25.56 1.36 9.90
C ASP A 129 -26.86 0.69 10.39
N THR A 130 -26.84 -0.61 10.73
CA THR A 130 -27.95 -1.36 11.35
C THR A 130 -27.83 -1.47 12.86
#